data_AF-A0AAV2BYY4-F1
#
_entry.id   AF-A0AAV2BYY4-F1
#
_cell.length_a   1.000
_cell.length_b   1.000
_cell.length_c   1.000
_cell.angle_alpha   90.00
_cell.angle_beta   90.00
_cell.angle_gamma   90.00
#
_symmetry.space_group_name_H-M   'P 1'
#
loop_
_entity.id
_entity.type
_entity.pdbx_description
1 polymer ?
#
loop_
_entity_poly.entity_id
_entity_poly.type
_entity_poly.pdbx_seq_one_letter_code
_entity_poly.pdbx_strand_id
1 'polypeptide(L)'
;MNAEAHENPQDRRFECAFYCKSFHRKDHLYTHYRNHKGEKPFVCVMCGKRFGAKCYLTYHLLFHIKPFACDVCGKRFACKWELTRHLHIHKG
;
A
#
# COMPACT_ATOMS: atom_id res chain seq x y z
N MET A 1 -2.44 -22.67 -8.53
CA MET A 1 -1.58 -22.97 -9.70
C MET A 1 -0.85 -21.70 -10.14
N ASN A 2 0.49 -21.81 -10.18
CA ASN A 2 1.54 -21.02 -10.84
C ASN A 2 1.51 -19.48 -10.85
N ALA A 3 2.26 -18.92 -9.91
CA ALA A 3 3.19 -17.83 -10.18
C ALA A 3 4.60 -18.38 -9.87
N GLU A 4 5.51 -18.36 -10.84
CA GLU A 4 6.85 -18.96 -10.77
C GLU A 4 7.72 -18.18 -9.77
N ALA A 5 7.48 -18.45 -8.49
CA ALA A 5 8.26 -18.01 -7.36
C ALA A 5 9.24 -19.13 -7.03
N HIS A 6 10.53 -18.86 -7.17
CA HIS A 6 11.59 -19.78 -6.76
C HIS A 6 12.10 -19.35 -5.40
N GLU A 7 12.12 -20.28 -4.44
CA GLU A 7 12.78 -20.08 -3.15
C GLU A 7 14.25 -20.42 -3.32
N ASN A 8 15.13 -19.46 -3.04
CA ASN A 8 16.57 -19.65 -3.09
C ASN A 8 17.04 -20.41 -1.83
N PRO A 9 17.54 -21.65 -1.96
CA PRO A 9 17.92 -22.48 -0.81
C PRO A 9 19.09 -21.91 0.01
N GLN A 10 19.91 -21.04 -0.57
CA GLN A 10 21.12 -20.52 0.07
C GLN A 10 20.83 -19.36 1.04
N ASP A 11 19.80 -18.56 0.78
CA ASP A 11 19.49 -17.37 1.59
C ASP A 11 18.01 -17.24 2.01
N ARG A 12 17.17 -18.24 1.66
CA ARG A 12 15.71 -18.29 1.94
C ARG A 12 14.92 -17.11 1.38
N ARG A 13 15.42 -16.42 0.35
CA ARG A 13 14.66 -15.38 -0.33
C ARG A 13 13.81 -15.98 -1.44
N PHE A 14 12.73 -15.28 -1.76
CA PHE A 14 11.82 -15.62 -2.84
C PHE A 14 12.10 -14.70 -4.03
N GLU A 15 12.34 -15.29 -5.19
CA GLU A 15 12.77 -14.58 -6.39
C GLU A 15 11.68 -14.50 -7.45
N CYS A 16 11.59 -13.35 -8.12
CA CYS A 16 10.78 -13.16 -9.32
C CYS A 16 11.62 -13.42 -10.57
N ALA A 17 11.26 -14.45 -11.34
CA ALA A 17 11.96 -14.86 -12.56
C ALA A 17 11.93 -13.82 -13.70
N PHE A 18 11.01 -12.85 -13.66
CA PHE A 18 10.81 -11.88 -14.75
C PHE A 18 11.59 -10.57 -14.60
N TYR A 19 12.03 -10.22 -13.38
CA TYR A 19 12.66 -8.91 -13.09
C TYR A 19 13.85 -9.00 -12.13
N CYS A 20 14.33 -10.22 -11.81
CA CYS A 20 15.44 -10.48 -10.89
C CYS A 20 15.32 -9.71 -9.56
N LYS A 21 14.10 -9.63 -9.00
CA LYS A 21 13.86 -9.06 -7.66
C LYS A 21 13.67 -10.18 -6.64
N SER A 22 14.43 -10.12 -5.56
CA SER A 22 14.33 -11.03 -4.42
C SER A 22 13.59 -10.37 -3.26
N PHE A 23 12.79 -11.17 -2.56
CA PHE A 23 11.96 -10.75 -1.44
C PHE A 23 12.17 -11.70 -0.27
N HIS A 24 12.31 -11.16 0.94
CA HIS A 24 12.38 -11.99 2.15
C HIS A 24 11.05 -12.67 2.50
N ARG A 25 9.94 -12.25 1.89
CA ARG A 25 8.60 -12.75 2.18
C ARG A 25 7.83 -13.11 0.93
N LYS A 26 7.19 -14.28 0.97
CA LYS A 26 6.39 -14.82 -0.13
C LYS A 26 5.17 -13.96 -0.49
N ASP A 27 4.52 -13.32 0.49
CA ASP A 27 3.36 -12.44 0.25
C ASP A 27 3.75 -11.15 -0.50
N HIS A 28 4.97 -10.63 -0.26
CA HIS A 28 5.51 -9.51 -1.01
C HIS A 28 5.83 -9.89 -2.45
N LEU A 29 6.47 -11.05 -2.67
CA LEU A 29 6.70 -11.57 -4.01
C LEU A 29 5.38 -11.79 -4.76
N TYR A 30 4.37 -12.39 -4.13
CA TYR A 30 3.08 -12.64 -4.78
C TYR A 30 2.35 -11.33 -5.13
N THR A 31 2.40 -10.33 -4.24
CA THR A 31 1.88 -8.99 -4.52
C THR A 31 2.64 -8.33 -5.67
N HIS A 32 3.96 -8.47 -5.72
CA HIS A 32 4.78 -8.00 -6.83
C HIS A 32 4.38 -8.67 -8.14
N TYR A 33 4.19 -9.99 -8.14
CA TYR A 33 3.83 -10.77 -9.31
C TYR A 33 2.48 -10.38 -9.91
N ARG A 34 1.49 -10.01 -9.07
CA ARG A 34 0.21 -9.47 -9.56
C ARG A 34 0.39 -8.23 -10.45
N ASN A 35 1.44 -7.44 -10.25
CA ASN A 35 1.74 -6.33 -11.15
C ASN A 35 2.16 -6.80 -12.55
N HIS A 36 2.81 -7.96 -12.70
CA HIS A 36 3.13 -8.52 -14.03
C HIS A 36 1.86 -8.86 -14.81
N LYS A 37 0.85 -9.42 -14.14
CA LYS A 37 -0.43 -9.79 -14.77
C LYS A 37 -1.44 -8.64 -14.84
N GLY A 38 -1.10 -7.46 -14.32
CA GLY A 38 -2.06 -6.36 -14.18
C GLY A 38 -3.24 -6.68 -13.25
N GLU A 39 -3.16 -7.73 -12.44
CA GLU A 39 -4.23 -8.16 -11.54
C GLU A 39 -4.39 -7.16 -10.39
N LYS A 40 -5.54 -6.49 -10.36
CA LYS A 40 -5.92 -5.57 -9.28
C LYS A 40 -7.22 -6.05 -8.63
N PRO A 41 -7.14 -7.05 -7.73
CA PRO A 41 -8.33 -7.69 -7.15
C PRO A 41 -8.99 -6.82 -6.08
N PHE A 42 -8.29 -5.84 -5.51
CA PHE A 42 -8.83 -5.01 -4.44
C PHE A 42 -9.44 -3.74 -5.04
N VAL A 43 -10.73 -3.50 -4.77
CA VAL A 43 -11.49 -2.38 -5.33
C VAL A 43 -11.89 -1.42 -4.22
N CYS A 44 -11.69 -0.12 -4.44
CA CYS A 44 -12.22 0.90 -3.57
C CYS A 44 -13.73 1.02 -3.75
N VAL A 45 -14.48 0.76 -2.69
CA VAL A 45 -15.95 0.84 -2.71
C VAL A 45 -16.47 2.28 -2.92
N MET A 46 -15.67 3.28 -2.57
CA MET A 46 -16.06 4.69 -2.67
C MET A 46 -15.87 5.29 -4.07
N CYS A 47 -14.89 4.81 -4.84
CA CYS A 47 -14.54 5.40 -6.14
C CYS A 47 -14.21 4.39 -7.25
N GLY A 48 -14.34 3.09 -7.00
CA GLY A 48 -14.08 2.02 -7.97
C GLY A 48 -12.59 1.80 -8.30
N LYS A 49 -11.67 2.58 -7.74
CA LYS A 49 -10.22 2.44 -8.04
C LYS A 49 -9.68 1.09 -7.59
N ARG A 50 -8.89 0.43 -8.44
CA ARG A 50 -8.37 -0.92 -8.21
C ARG A 50 -6.90 -0.91 -7.77
N PHE A 51 -6.54 -1.84 -6.88
CA PHE A 51 -5.22 -2.00 -6.28
C PHE A 51 -4.75 -3.46 -6.34
N GLY A 52 -3.44 -3.67 -6.53
CA GLY A 52 -2.81 -5.00 -6.53
C GLY A 52 -2.62 -5.60 -5.13
N ALA A 53 -2.62 -4.75 -4.09
CA ALA A 53 -2.40 -5.13 -2.70
C ALA A 53 -3.45 -4.52 -1.76
N LYS A 54 -3.83 -5.28 -0.71
CA LYS A 54 -4.79 -4.83 0.31
C LYS A 54 -4.27 -3.62 1.08
N CYS A 55 -2.98 -3.59 1.43
CA CYS A 55 -2.37 -2.47 2.16
C CYS A 55 -2.50 -1.13 1.41
N TYR A 56 -2.34 -1.14 0.08
CA TYR A 56 -2.52 0.06 -0.73
C TYR A 56 -3.98 0.51 -0.79
N LEU A 57 -4.94 -0.42 -0.87
CA LEU A 57 -6.36 -0.07 -0.75
C LEU A 57 -6.65 0.52 0.63
N THR A 58 -6.21 -0.11 1.72
CA THR A 58 -6.42 0.39 3.08
C THR A 58 -5.86 1.80 3.26
N TYR A 59 -4.64 2.06 2.80
CA TYR A 59 -4.04 3.39 2.84
C TYR A 59 -4.84 4.39 1.98
N HIS A 60 -5.29 3.98 0.80
CA HIS A 60 -6.11 4.82 -0.07
C HIS A 60 -7.44 5.23 0.58
N LEU A 61 -8.10 4.32 1.30
CA LEU A 61 -9.36 4.62 1.99
C LEU A 61 -9.23 5.76 3.01
N LEU A 62 -8.03 6.00 3.55
CA LEU A 62 -7.78 7.12 4.46
C LEU A 62 -8.00 8.48 3.80
N PHE A 63 -7.83 8.59 2.48
CA PHE A 63 -8.12 9.84 1.76
C PHE A 63 -9.63 10.11 1.61
N HIS A 64 -10.46 9.08 1.67
CA HIS A 64 -11.92 9.22 1.69
C HIS A 64 -12.41 9.54 3.10
N ILE A 65 -11.94 8.80 4.11
CA ILE A 65 -12.42 8.91 5.50
C ILE A 65 -11.84 10.14 6.20
N LYS A 66 -10.56 10.44 5.94
CA LYS A 66 -9.76 11.49 6.61
C LYS A 66 -9.99 11.49 8.13
N PRO A 67 -9.49 10.47 8.85
CA PRO A 67 -9.86 10.25 10.24
C PRO A 67 -9.25 11.27 11.22
N PHE A 68 -8.26 12.05 10.79
CA PHE A 68 -7.56 13.00 11.65
C PHE A 68 -8.12 14.40 11.43
N ALA A 69 -8.74 14.99 12.44
CA ALA A 69 -9.23 16.37 12.39
C ALA A 69 -8.26 17.31 13.14
N CYS A 70 -8.16 18.55 12.67
CA CYS A 70 -7.53 19.62 13.42
C CYS A 70 -8.53 20.22 14.41
N ASP A 71 -8.18 20.21 15.69
CA ASP A 71 -9.06 20.73 16.75
C ASP A 71 -9.20 22.26 16.72
N VAL A 72 -8.31 22.96 16.02
CA VAL A 72 -8.35 24.43 15.89
C VAL A 72 -9.29 24.88 14.77
N CYS A 73 -9.21 24.26 13.59
CA CYS A 73 -9.95 24.73 12.40
C CYS A 73 -10.87 23.68 11.76
N GLY A 74 -10.98 22.48 12.35
CA GLY A 74 -11.82 21.38 11.85
C GLY A 74 -11.31 20.69 10.57
N LYS A 75 -10.20 21.15 9.99
CA LYS A 75 -9.66 20.58 8.74
C LYS A 75 -9.25 19.12 8.94
N ARG A 76 -9.64 18.24 8.01
CA ARG A 76 -9.41 16.79 8.09
C ARG A 76 -8.28 16.31 7.18
N PHE A 77 -7.53 15.31 7.65
CA PHE A 77 -6.33 14.76 7.03
C PHE A 77 -6.39 13.23 6.95
N ALA A 78 -5.72 12.67 5.94
CA ALA A 78 -5.69 11.23 5.72
C ALA A 78 -4.80 10.52 6.75
N CYS A 79 -3.76 11.20 7.24
CA CYS A 79 -2.79 10.61 8.15
C CYS A 79 -2.28 11.60 9.21
N LYS A 80 -1.76 11.04 10.31
CA LYS A 80 -1.31 11.82 11.47
C LYS A 80 -0.18 12.79 11.14
N TRP A 81 0.77 12.41 10.28
CA TRP A 81 1.88 13.28 9.92
C TRP A 81 1.43 14.54 9.18
N GLU A 82 0.40 14.46 8.34
CA GLU A 82 -0.19 15.61 7.65
C GLU A 82 -0.83 16.57 8.65
N LEU A 83 -1.60 16.05 9.62
CA LEU A 83 -2.17 16.83 10.70
C LEU A 83 -1.06 17.50 11.52
N THR A 84 -0.06 16.74 11.97
CA THR A 84 1.06 17.28 12.74
C THR A 84 1.75 18.42 12.01
N ARG A 85 2.06 18.24 10.71
CA ARG A 85 2.62 19.30 9.87
C ARG A 85 1.69 20.50 9.80
N HIS A 86 0.39 20.28 9.60
CA HIS A 86 -0.59 21.37 9.59
C HIS A 86 -0.64 22.13 10.90
N LEU A 87 -0.57 21.50 12.07
CA LEU A 87 -0.63 22.20 13.36
C LEU A 87 0.45 23.27 13.55
N HIS A 88 1.55 23.22 12.80
CA HIS A 88 2.57 24.25 12.82
C HIS A 88 2.06 25.60 12.30
N ILE A 89 1.03 25.63 11.44
CA ILE A 89 0.46 26.89 10.94
C ILE A 89 -0.32 27.65 12.02
N HIS A 90 -0.81 26.96 13.05
CA HIS A 90 -1.58 27.56 14.16
C HIS A 90 -0.71 27.97 15.34
N LYS A 91 0.54 27.51 15.36
CA LYS A 91 1.54 27.89 16.36
C LYS A 91 2.34 29.12 15.94
N GLY A 92 2.08 29.65 14.74
CA GLY A 92 2.63 30.91 14.25
C GLY A 92 2.01 32.10 14.96
#